data_AF-A0A2E5RCT9-F1
#
_entry.id   AF-A0A2E5RCT9-F1
#
_cell.length_a   1.000
_cell.length_b   1.000
_cell.length_c   1.000
_cell.angle_alpha   90.00
_cell.angle_beta   90.00
_cell.angle_gamma   90.00
#
_symmetry.space_group_name_H-M   'P 1'
#
loop_
_entity.id
_entity.type
_entity.pdbx_description
1 polymer ?
#
loop_
_entity_poly.entity_id
_entity_poly.type
_entity_poly.pdbx_seq_one_letter_code
_entity_poly.pdbx_strand_id
1 'polypeptide(L)'
;MVGLGAFLWSLVFFMMLDGVTEMPELIGLSWFFAIGGLILLGIVGPEFFRYNEQLTLLREILELESRAEIQRRRKEAEEAASLLGTIYQGKLLHHYKNHGIRAGRVFASASTNFVTQESGIASWWNAERTKLSENLGMDEAIYPGLHKSLIVGSITGIILLLWNSLFGIARMTTDGSRDYSIDVLAWFQGIFGSDGGVLVEPISFDLMSIVLIIGLGSLLWYTRPMDSLEFSAEEE
;
A
#
# COMPACT_ATOMS: atom_id res chain seq x y z
N MET A 1 3.28 4.40 -11.47
CA MET A 1 3.54 5.85 -11.59
C MET A 1 4.43 6.38 -10.46
N VAL A 2 4.14 6.09 -9.18
CA VAL A 2 4.96 6.56 -8.03
C VAL A 2 6.41 6.07 -8.08
N GLY A 3 6.66 4.79 -8.38
CA GLY A 3 8.03 4.26 -8.48
C GLY A 3 8.85 4.87 -9.61
N LEU A 4 8.22 5.11 -10.76
CA LEU A 4 8.83 5.83 -11.88
C LEU A 4 9.17 7.28 -11.47
N GLY A 5 8.24 7.97 -10.81
CA GLY A 5 8.47 9.33 -10.32
C GLY A 5 9.62 9.41 -9.33
N ALA A 6 9.69 8.49 -8.36
CA ALA A 6 10.78 8.42 -7.38
C ALA A 6 12.13 8.14 -8.05
N PHE A 7 12.16 7.21 -9.01
CA PHE A 7 13.38 6.92 -9.76
C PHE A 7 13.83 8.11 -10.62
N LEU A 8 12.91 8.75 -11.35
CA LEU A 8 13.21 9.91 -12.20
C LEU A 8 13.66 11.12 -11.39
N TRP A 9 13.04 11.37 -10.23
CA TRP A 9 13.50 12.39 -9.29
C TRP A 9 14.97 12.19 -8.94
N SER A 10 15.33 10.96 -8.59
CA SER A 10 16.70 10.62 -8.19
C SER A 10 17.68 10.78 -9.34
N LEU A 11 17.28 10.43 -10.56
CA LEU A 11 18.10 10.62 -11.76
C LEU A 11 18.34 12.11 -12.03
N VAL A 12 17.30 12.94 -11.97
CA VAL A 12 17.43 14.40 -12.14
C VAL A 12 18.30 15.01 -11.04
N PHE A 13 18.13 14.57 -9.79
CA PHE A 13 18.93 15.03 -8.66
C PHE A 13 20.43 14.75 -8.85
N PHE A 14 20.81 13.51 -9.19
CA PHE A 14 22.21 13.13 -9.36
C PHE A 14 22.83 13.62 -10.66
N MET A 15 22.07 13.68 -11.76
CA MET A 15 22.64 13.94 -13.09
C MET A 15 22.47 15.36 -13.60
N MET A 16 21.43 16.09 -13.16
CA MET A 16 21.12 17.41 -13.71
C MET A 16 21.26 18.54 -12.70
N LEU A 17 20.95 18.29 -11.43
CA LEU A 17 20.97 19.31 -10.39
C LEU A 17 22.31 19.40 -9.64
N ASP A 18 23.26 18.52 -9.96
CA ASP A 18 24.49 18.32 -9.18
C ASP A 18 24.20 18.23 -7.67
N GLY A 19 23.11 17.54 -7.31
CA GLY A 19 22.56 17.57 -5.95
C GLY A 19 23.51 17.05 -4.87
N VAL A 20 24.60 16.39 -5.25
CA VAL A 20 25.66 15.98 -4.32
C VAL A 20 26.45 17.18 -3.78
N THR A 21 26.68 18.20 -4.61
CA THR A 21 27.47 19.40 -4.25
C THR A 21 26.59 20.52 -3.74
N GLU A 22 25.45 20.77 -4.41
CA GLU A 22 24.56 21.90 -4.12
C GLU A 22 23.52 21.59 -3.01
N MET A 23 23.17 20.32 -2.80
CA MET A 23 22.11 19.90 -1.85
C MET A 23 22.47 18.61 -1.09
N PRO A 24 23.60 18.57 -0.37
CA PRO A 24 24.12 17.35 0.26
C PRO A 24 23.16 16.70 1.26
N GLU A 25 22.27 17.47 1.88
CA GLU A 25 21.26 17.00 2.82
C GLU A 25 20.18 16.10 2.18
N LEU A 26 20.01 16.16 0.85
CA LEU A 26 19.02 15.36 0.11
C LEU A 26 19.60 14.05 -0.45
N ILE A 27 20.92 13.83 -0.32
CA ILE A 27 21.60 12.65 -0.91
C ILE A 27 20.97 11.34 -0.42
N GLY A 28 20.74 11.21 0.90
CA GLY A 28 20.16 9.99 1.48
C GLY A 28 18.75 9.72 0.96
N LEU A 29 17.91 10.75 0.90
CA LEU A 29 16.52 10.67 0.42
C LEU A 29 16.46 10.35 -1.08
N SER A 30 17.34 10.94 -1.87
CA SER A 30 17.46 10.65 -3.30
C SER A 30 17.95 9.21 -3.56
N TRP A 31 18.87 8.68 -2.75
CA TRP A 31 19.23 7.26 -2.84
C TRP A 31 18.09 6.33 -2.45
N PHE A 32 17.32 6.68 -1.42
CA PHE A 32 16.13 5.93 -1.03
C PHE A 32 15.09 5.90 -2.13
N PHE A 33 14.82 7.03 -2.80
CA PHE A 33 13.93 7.09 -3.95
C PHE A 33 14.48 6.36 -5.18
N ALA A 34 15.80 6.34 -5.39
CA ALA A 34 16.42 5.59 -6.48
C ALA A 34 16.22 4.09 -6.31
N ILE A 35 16.62 3.56 -5.15
CA ILE A 35 16.56 2.12 -4.85
C ILE A 35 15.11 1.68 -4.66
N GLY A 36 14.33 2.42 -3.88
CA GLY A 36 12.91 2.15 -3.66
C GLY A 36 12.10 2.23 -4.97
N GLY A 37 12.40 3.21 -5.82
CA GLY A 37 11.80 3.35 -7.15
C GLY A 37 12.13 2.17 -8.07
N LEU A 38 13.40 1.71 -8.09
CA LEU A 38 13.84 0.54 -8.86
C LEU A 38 13.21 -0.75 -8.38
N ILE A 39 13.17 -1.00 -7.06
CA ILE A 39 12.55 -2.20 -6.49
C ILE A 39 11.05 -2.20 -6.82
N LEU A 40 10.37 -1.07 -6.64
CA LEU A 40 8.95 -0.97 -6.95
C LEU A 40 8.70 -1.18 -8.45
N LEU A 41 9.54 -0.64 -9.33
CA LEU A 41 9.44 -0.89 -10.78
C LEU A 41 9.72 -2.36 -11.13
N GLY A 42 10.70 -3.00 -10.49
CA GLY A 42 11.08 -4.38 -10.76
C GLY A 42 10.03 -5.40 -10.31
N ILE A 43 9.32 -5.12 -9.22
CA ILE A 43 8.28 -6.01 -8.68
C ILE A 43 6.91 -5.66 -9.29
N VAL A 44 6.49 -4.40 -9.18
CA VAL A 44 5.15 -3.97 -9.58
C VAL A 44 5.05 -3.78 -11.09
N GLY A 45 6.16 -3.42 -11.77
CA GLY A 45 6.16 -3.19 -13.21
C GLY A 45 5.72 -4.42 -14.01
N PRO A 46 6.39 -5.58 -13.89
CA PRO A 46 6.01 -6.78 -14.62
C PRO A 46 4.56 -7.21 -14.38
N GLU A 47 4.10 -7.17 -13.13
CA GLU A 47 2.71 -7.49 -12.80
C GLU A 47 1.71 -6.51 -13.41
N PHE A 48 2.03 -5.21 -13.40
CA PHE A 48 1.21 -4.17 -14.00
C PHE A 48 1.10 -4.32 -15.53
N PHE A 49 2.21 -4.65 -16.22
CA PHE A 49 2.19 -4.89 -17.66
C PHE A 49 1.34 -6.11 -18.00
N ARG A 50 1.50 -7.22 -17.27
CA ARG A 50 0.67 -8.41 -17.44
C ARG A 50 -0.81 -8.11 -17.22
N TYR A 51 -1.14 -7.35 -16.18
CA TYR A 51 -2.53 -6.97 -15.88
C TYR A 51 -3.12 -6.07 -16.97
N ASN A 52 -2.37 -5.07 -17.45
CA ASN A 52 -2.83 -4.17 -18.51
C ASN A 52 -3.02 -4.86 -19.86
N GLU A 53 -2.16 -5.82 -20.19
CA GLU A 53 -2.30 -6.62 -21.41
C GLU A 53 -3.63 -7.38 -21.38
N GLN A 54 -3.91 -8.08 -20.28
CA GLN A 54 -5.18 -8.82 -20.11
C GLN A 54 -6.40 -7.88 -20.08
N LEU A 55 -6.28 -6.70 -19.48
CA LEU A 55 -7.33 -5.67 -19.50
C LEU A 55 -7.65 -5.18 -20.91
N THR A 56 -6.61 -4.97 -21.72
CA THR A 56 -6.73 -4.50 -23.11
C THR A 56 -7.38 -5.58 -23.97
N LEU A 57 -6.89 -6.82 -23.84
CA LEU A 57 -7.47 -7.99 -24.51
C LEU A 57 -8.94 -8.15 -24.17
N LEU A 58 -9.31 -8.09 -22.89
CA LEU A 58 -10.70 -8.25 -22.48
C LEU A 58 -11.59 -7.13 -23.03
N ARG A 59 -11.11 -5.88 -23.08
CA ARG A 59 -11.88 -4.77 -23.70
C ARG A 59 -12.12 -5.01 -25.18
N GLU A 60 -11.08 -5.43 -25.91
CA GLU A 60 -11.20 -5.76 -27.34
C GLU A 60 -12.28 -6.83 -27.55
N ILE A 61 -12.33 -7.86 -26.69
CA ILE A 61 -13.34 -8.91 -26.78
C ILE A 61 -14.74 -8.40 -26.42
N LEU A 62 -14.88 -7.54 -25.41
CA LEU A 62 -16.15 -6.95 -25.00
C LEU A 62 -16.74 -5.99 -26.05
N GLU A 63 -15.91 -5.47 -26.95
CA GLU A 63 -16.33 -4.61 -28.07
C GLU A 63 -16.77 -5.43 -29.30
N LEU A 64 -16.52 -6.74 -29.33
CA LEU A 64 -16.96 -7.59 -30.43
C LEU A 64 -18.48 -7.75 -30.44
N GLU A 65 -19.11 -7.54 -31.59
CA GLU A 65 -20.55 -7.77 -31.79
C GLU A 65 -20.86 -9.14 -32.42
N SER A 66 -19.86 -9.77 -33.05
CA SER A 66 -20.05 -11.04 -33.75
C SER A 66 -19.97 -12.23 -32.80
N ARG A 67 -21.09 -12.97 -32.68
CA ARG A 67 -21.19 -14.18 -31.86
C ARG A 67 -20.12 -15.23 -32.18
N ALA A 68 -19.78 -15.41 -33.45
CA ALA A 68 -18.79 -16.39 -33.87
C ALA A 68 -17.37 -16.02 -33.41
N GLU A 69 -17.04 -14.73 -33.45
CA GLU A 69 -15.73 -14.23 -33.05
C GLU A 69 -15.56 -14.22 -31.52
N ILE A 70 -16.63 -13.86 -30.79
CA ILE A 70 -16.68 -13.98 -29.33
C ILE A 70 -16.46 -15.43 -28.90
N GLN A 71 -17.08 -16.39 -29.60
CA GLN A 71 -16.95 -17.80 -29.27
C GLN A 71 -15.57 -18.36 -29.62
N ARG A 72 -14.91 -17.84 -30.65
CA ARG A 72 -13.53 -18.18 -31.02
C ARG A 72 -12.54 -17.75 -29.94
N ARG A 73 -12.67 -16.53 -29.43
CA ARG A 73 -11.79 -15.96 -28.38
C ARG A 73 -12.26 -16.22 -26.95
N ARG A 74 -13.23 -17.11 -26.77
CA ARG A 74 -13.85 -17.37 -25.47
C ARG A 74 -12.84 -17.79 -24.39
N LYS A 75 -11.90 -18.68 -24.72
CA LYS A 75 -10.91 -19.17 -23.76
C LYS A 75 -10.03 -18.04 -23.24
N GLU A 76 -9.58 -17.17 -24.14
CA GLU A 76 -8.75 -15.99 -23.83
C GLU A 76 -9.53 -14.98 -22.98
N ALA A 77 -10.81 -14.78 -23.28
CA ALA A 77 -11.68 -13.90 -22.51
C ALA A 77 -11.91 -14.39 -21.08
N GLU A 78 -12.21 -15.68 -20.92
CA GLU A 78 -12.42 -16.30 -19.60
C GLU A 78 -11.11 -16.24 -18.77
N GLU A 79 -9.95 -16.53 -19.38
CA GLU A 79 -8.64 -16.43 -18.73
C GLU A 79 -8.31 -14.99 -18.31
N ALA A 80 -8.44 -14.01 -19.21
CA ALA A 80 -8.23 -12.60 -18.92
C ALA A 80 -9.16 -12.10 -17.81
N ALA A 81 -10.45 -12.39 -17.90
CA ALA A 81 -11.43 -11.97 -16.89
C ALA A 81 -11.15 -12.63 -15.53
N SER A 82 -10.64 -13.86 -15.49
CA SER A 82 -10.22 -14.50 -14.25
C SER A 82 -9.03 -13.85 -13.58
N LEU A 83 -8.06 -13.37 -14.37
CA LEU A 83 -6.88 -12.67 -13.86
C LEU A 83 -7.23 -11.25 -13.39
N LEU A 84 -8.20 -10.60 -14.04
CA LEU A 84 -8.66 -9.24 -13.71
C LEU A 84 -9.63 -9.19 -12.52
N GLY A 85 -10.21 -10.32 -12.13
CA GLY A 85 -11.11 -10.44 -10.99
C GLY A 85 -12.60 -10.34 -11.31
N THR A 86 -13.42 -10.50 -10.28
CA THR A 86 -14.86 -10.79 -10.38
C THR A 86 -15.70 -9.72 -11.08
N ILE A 87 -15.32 -8.45 -10.98
CA ILE A 87 -16.00 -7.34 -11.68
C ILE A 87 -15.93 -7.54 -13.21
N TYR A 88 -14.76 -7.93 -13.72
CA TYR A 88 -14.54 -8.14 -15.15
C TYR A 88 -15.17 -9.46 -15.61
N GLN A 89 -15.21 -10.47 -14.75
CA GLN A 89 -15.97 -11.71 -14.99
C GLN A 89 -17.47 -11.43 -15.15
N GLY A 90 -18.05 -10.59 -14.29
CA GLY A 90 -19.46 -10.17 -14.39
C GLY A 90 -19.76 -9.43 -15.70
N LYS A 91 -18.88 -8.53 -16.13
CA LYS A 91 -19.00 -7.82 -17.42
C LYS A 91 -18.96 -8.78 -18.60
N LEU A 92 -18.03 -9.74 -18.59
CA LEU A 92 -17.94 -10.76 -19.64
C LEU A 92 -19.20 -11.63 -19.70
N LEU A 93 -19.73 -12.03 -18.55
CA LEU A 93 -20.94 -12.84 -18.49
C LEU A 93 -22.17 -12.08 -19.00
N HIS A 94 -22.30 -10.80 -18.65
CA HIS A 94 -23.34 -9.93 -19.20
C HIS A 94 -23.22 -9.85 -20.73
N HIS A 95 -22.01 -9.67 -21.24
CA HIS A 95 -21.75 -9.63 -22.67
C HIS A 95 -22.10 -10.97 -23.37
N TYR A 96 -21.81 -12.12 -22.76
CA TYR A 96 -22.22 -13.44 -23.27
C TYR A 96 -23.73 -13.64 -23.27
N LYS A 97 -24.43 -13.16 -22.22
CA LYS A 97 -25.89 -13.20 -22.14
C LYS A 97 -26.52 -12.41 -23.27
N ASN A 98 -26.00 -11.23 -23.59
CA ASN A 98 -26.49 -10.39 -24.68
C ASN A 98 -26.33 -11.06 -26.05
N HIS A 99 -25.30 -11.89 -26.23
CA HIS A 99 -25.04 -12.61 -27.49
C HIS A 99 -25.54 -14.07 -27.49
N GLY A 100 -26.29 -14.50 -26.47
CA GLY A 100 -26.85 -15.85 -26.39
C GLY A 100 -25.77 -16.96 -26.34
N ILE A 101 -24.65 -16.69 -25.66
CA ILE A 101 -23.53 -17.62 -25.48
C ILE A 101 -23.57 -18.15 -24.03
N ARG A 102 -23.41 -19.47 -23.85
CA ARG A 102 -23.23 -20.06 -22.51
C ARG A 102 -21.77 -19.97 -22.07
N ALA A 103 -21.54 -19.37 -20.91
CA ALA A 103 -20.23 -19.33 -20.25
C ALA A 103 -19.71 -20.73 -19.88
N GLY A 104 -18.39 -20.84 -19.62
CA GLY A 104 -17.76 -22.09 -19.20
C GLY A 104 -18.35 -22.62 -17.90
N ARG A 105 -18.29 -23.94 -17.67
CA ARG A 105 -18.86 -24.56 -16.45
C ARG A 105 -18.25 -23.95 -15.17
N VAL A 106 -16.95 -23.61 -15.22
CA VAL A 106 -16.19 -22.95 -14.15
C VAL A 106 -16.60 -21.47 -13.97
N PHE A 107 -16.87 -20.76 -15.06
CA PHE A 107 -17.32 -19.37 -15.02
C PHE A 107 -18.80 -19.22 -14.63
N ALA A 108 -19.63 -20.20 -14.97
CA ALA A 108 -21.05 -20.23 -14.62
C ALA A 108 -21.26 -20.41 -13.10
N SER A 109 -20.42 -21.20 -12.42
CA SER A 109 -20.44 -21.33 -10.95
C SER A 109 -19.79 -20.15 -10.23
N ALA A 110 -18.77 -19.53 -10.83
CA ALA A 110 -18.19 -18.29 -10.29
C ALA A 110 -19.20 -17.12 -10.32
N SER A 111 -20.14 -17.13 -11.28
CA SER A 111 -21.14 -16.07 -11.42
C SER A 111 -22.22 -15.99 -10.34
N THR A 112 -22.39 -17.06 -9.57
CA THR A 112 -23.27 -17.08 -8.40
C THR A 112 -22.53 -16.66 -7.13
N ASN A 113 -21.20 -16.58 -7.20
CA ASN A 113 -20.31 -16.26 -6.09
C ASN A 113 -19.46 -15.01 -6.43
N PHE A 114 -20.06 -13.97 -6.99
CA PHE A 114 -19.40 -12.67 -7.16
C PHE A 114 -19.28 -11.96 -5.80
N VAL A 115 -18.60 -12.58 -4.83
CA VAL A 115 -17.97 -11.86 -3.74
C VAL A 115 -16.75 -11.21 -4.39
N THR A 116 -16.71 -9.88 -4.44
CA THR A 116 -15.48 -9.15 -4.72
C THR A 116 -14.40 -9.69 -3.81
N GLN A 117 -13.49 -10.51 -4.35
CA GLN A 117 -12.27 -10.89 -3.64
C GLN A 117 -11.41 -9.62 -3.61
N GLU A 118 -11.76 -8.71 -2.70
CA GLU A 118 -11.01 -7.50 -2.46
C GLU A 118 -9.59 -7.93 -2.07
N SER A 119 -8.58 -7.30 -2.67
CA SER A 119 -7.21 -7.55 -2.27
C SER A 119 -7.10 -7.30 -0.76
N GLY A 120 -6.32 -8.11 -0.03
CA GLY A 120 -6.19 -7.97 1.43
C GLY A 120 -5.78 -6.57 1.90
N ILE A 121 -5.17 -5.78 1.00
CA ILE A 121 -4.84 -4.37 1.22
C ILE A 121 -6.06 -3.48 1.02
N ALA A 122 -6.88 -3.72 0.00
CA ALA A 122 -8.12 -2.98 -0.25
C ALA A 122 -9.15 -3.23 0.86
N SER A 123 -9.28 -4.48 1.30
CA SER A 123 -10.17 -4.84 2.43
C SER A 123 -9.67 -4.25 3.75
N TRP A 124 -8.35 -4.20 3.96
CA TRP A 124 -7.78 -3.51 5.12
C TRP A 124 -7.97 -1.99 5.08
N TRP A 125 -7.75 -1.36 3.92
CA TRP A 125 -7.88 0.08 3.74
C TRP A 125 -9.33 0.59 3.88
N ASN A 126 -10.30 -0.22 3.45
CA ASN A 126 -11.73 0.10 3.49
C ASN A 126 -12.49 -0.66 4.58
N ALA A 127 -11.80 -1.24 5.56
CA ALA A 127 -12.44 -1.98 6.65
C ALA A 127 -13.43 -1.09 7.42
N GLU A 128 -14.70 -1.47 7.43
CA GLU A 128 -15.73 -0.80 8.24
C GLU A 128 -15.62 -1.25 9.70
N ARG A 129 -15.38 -2.54 9.94
CA ARG A 129 -15.21 -3.09 11.30
C ARG A 129 -13.79 -3.60 11.49
N THR A 130 -13.10 -3.03 12.47
CA THR A 130 -11.70 -3.35 12.78
C THR A 130 -11.58 -3.99 14.16
N LYS A 131 -10.45 -4.64 14.45
CA LYS A 131 -10.18 -5.16 15.81
C LYS A 131 -10.18 -4.05 16.86
N LEU A 132 -9.83 -2.83 16.46
CA LEU A 132 -9.85 -1.66 17.34
C LEU A 132 -11.28 -1.26 17.74
N SER A 133 -12.21 -1.15 16.78
CA SER A 133 -13.60 -0.77 17.06
C SER A 133 -14.28 -1.81 17.96
N GLU A 134 -13.96 -3.09 17.77
CA GLU A 134 -14.49 -4.17 18.59
C GLU A 134 -13.98 -4.11 20.03
N ASN A 135 -12.66 -3.99 20.22
CA ASN A 135 -12.07 -3.93 21.55
C ASN A 135 -12.52 -2.70 22.35
N LEU A 136 -12.93 -1.63 21.66
CA LEU A 136 -13.43 -0.40 22.28
C LEU A 136 -14.96 -0.40 22.47
N GLY A 137 -15.67 -1.44 22.01
CA GLY A 137 -17.13 -1.52 22.10
C GLY A 137 -17.86 -0.42 21.33
N MET A 138 -17.25 0.07 20.25
CA MET A 138 -17.84 1.11 19.40
C MET A 138 -18.57 0.42 18.24
N ASP A 139 -19.90 0.33 18.36
CA ASP A 139 -20.78 -0.27 17.34
C ASP A 139 -20.78 0.52 16.02
N GLU A 140 -20.50 1.83 16.10
CA GLU A 140 -20.18 2.64 14.93
C GLU A 140 -18.69 2.50 14.63
N ALA A 141 -18.41 1.92 13.46
CA ALA A 141 -17.13 2.01 12.78
C ALA A 141 -16.51 3.38 13.03
N ILE A 142 -15.30 3.40 13.61
CA ILE A 142 -14.41 4.55 13.62
C ILE A 142 -14.58 5.27 12.28
N TYR A 143 -15.06 6.53 12.31
CA TYR A 143 -15.39 7.29 11.10
C TYR A 143 -14.40 6.96 9.97
N PRO A 144 -14.84 6.67 8.73
CA PRO A 144 -13.96 6.16 7.68
C PRO A 144 -12.69 6.99 7.45
N GLY A 145 -12.73 8.30 7.73
CA GLY A 145 -11.56 9.17 7.73
C GLY A 145 -10.58 8.93 8.89
N LEU A 146 -11.06 8.62 10.09
CA LEU A 146 -10.23 8.32 11.25
C LEU A 146 -9.46 7.00 11.06
N HIS A 147 -10.09 5.93 10.54
CA HIS A 147 -9.40 4.67 10.19
C HIS A 147 -8.23 4.89 9.23
N LYS A 148 -8.50 5.57 8.11
CA LYS A 148 -7.48 5.88 7.10
C LYS A 148 -6.40 6.79 7.66
N SER A 149 -6.76 7.76 8.51
CA SER A 149 -5.78 8.62 9.18
C SER A 149 -4.89 7.87 10.16
N LEU A 150 -5.41 6.86 10.88
CA LEU A 150 -4.63 6.02 11.80
C LEU A 150 -3.64 5.14 11.03
N ILE A 151 -4.06 4.57 9.89
CA ILE A 151 -3.17 3.79 9.02
C ILE A 151 -2.04 4.70 8.50
N VAL A 152 -2.40 5.81 7.85
CA VAL A 152 -1.43 6.73 7.25
C VAL A 152 -0.50 7.29 8.32
N GLY A 153 -1.06 7.81 9.42
CA GLY A 153 -0.28 8.38 10.51
C GLY A 153 0.68 7.38 11.15
N SER A 154 0.27 6.13 11.34
CA SER A 154 1.15 5.11 11.91
C SER A 154 2.27 4.70 10.96
N ILE A 155 1.96 4.50 9.66
CA ILE A 155 2.99 4.19 8.65
C ILE A 155 3.98 5.35 8.54
N THR A 156 3.49 6.59 8.45
CA THR A 156 4.34 7.78 8.38
C THR A 156 5.20 7.92 9.64
N GLY A 157 4.63 7.72 10.83
CA GLY A 157 5.36 7.78 12.09
C GLY A 157 6.48 6.74 12.17
N ILE A 158 6.22 5.49 11.79
CA ILE A 158 7.23 4.43 11.75
C ILE A 158 8.35 4.81 10.76
N ILE A 159 8.00 5.26 9.56
CA ILE A 159 8.99 5.68 8.55
C ILE A 159 9.86 6.81 9.08
N LEU A 160 9.27 7.83 9.71
CA LEU A 160 10.02 8.97 10.26
C LEU A 160 10.95 8.55 11.41
N LEU A 161 10.50 7.65 12.30
CA LEU A 161 11.34 7.14 13.40
C LEU A 161 12.50 6.31 12.88
N LEU A 162 12.25 5.45 11.88
CA LEU A 162 13.30 4.66 11.22
C LEU A 162 14.28 5.58 10.47
N TRP A 163 13.76 6.60 9.77
CA TRP A 163 14.59 7.56 9.04
C TRP A 163 15.46 8.39 9.98
N ASN A 164 14.88 8.89 11.07
CA ASN A 164 15.60 9.56 12.15
C ASN A 164 16.73 8.67 12.68
N SER A 165 16.44 7.42 13.03
CA SER A 165 17.39 6.52 13.68
C SER A 165 18.52 6.04 12.76
N LEU A 166 18.23 5.84 11.47
CA LEU A 166 19.19 5.28 10.49
C LEU A 166 20.05 6.34 9.81
N PHE A 167 19.47 7.50 9.49
CA PHE A 167 20.12 8.51 8.65
C PHE A 167 20.30 9.85 9.35
N GLY A 168 19.59 10.09 10.46
CA GLY A 168 19.50 11.40 11.06
C GLY A 168 18.56 12.35 10.30
N ILE A 169 18.01 13.33 11.02
CA ILE A 169 17.17 14.40 10.46
C ILE A 169 17.56 15.78 10.98
N ALA A 170 18.38 15.83 12.03
CA ALA A 170 18.81 17.01 12.72
C ALA A 170 20.24 17.38 12.34
N ARG A 171 20.58 18.64 12.59
CA ARG A 171 21.89 19.25 12.35
C ARG A 171 22.41 19.82 13.65
N MET A 172 23.71 19.71 13.87
CA MET A 172 24.36 20.22 15.08
C MET A 172 24.54 21.74 15.05
N THR A 173 24.67 22.33 13.87
CA THR A 173 24.80 23.78 13.64
C THR A 173 23.85 24.24 12.53
N THR A 174 23.55 25.54 12.46
CA THR A 174 22.59 26.09 11.48
C THR A 174 22.99 25.86 10.03
N ASP A 175 24.30 25.89 9.75
CA ASP A 175 24.88 25.68 8.41
C ASP A 175 25.47 24.27 8.21
N GLY A 176 25.28 23.38 9.19
CA GLY A 176 25.77 22.01 9.15
C GLY A 176 24.87 21.05 8.36
N SER A 177 25.45 19.91 7.97
CA SER A 177 24.70 18.80 7.36
C SER A 177 23.64 18.25 8.31
N ARG A 178 22.60 17.60 7.75
CA ARG A 178 21.61 16.85 8.52
C ARG A 178 22.09 15.41 8.71
N ASP A 179 23.03 15.24 9.62
CA ASP A 179 23.73 13.99 9.89
C ASP A 179 23.58 13.53 11.36
N TYR A 180 22.69 14.17 12.14
CA TYR A 180 22.42 13.76 13.52
C TYR A 180 20.98 13.23 13.67
N SER A 181 20.86 12.21 14.50
CA SER A 181 19.58 11.65 14.94
C SER A 181 19.09 12.44 16.16
N ILE A 182 17.78 12.61 16.25
CA ILE A 182 17.13 13.12 17.46
C ILE A 182 16.93 11.94 18.41
N ASP A 183 17.51 12.01 19.60
CA ASP A 183 17.14 11.14 20.71
C ASP A 183 15.73 11.54 21.17
N VAL A 184 14.74 10.71 20.81
CA VAL A 184 13.33 11.01 21.05
C VAL A 184 13.01 10.98 22.54
N LEU A 185 13.72 10.14 23.30
CA LEU A 185 13.60 10.09 24.76
C LEU A 185 14.14 11.37 25.39
N ALA A 186 15.34 11.80 25.00
CA ALA A 186 15.93 13.04 25.50
C ALA A 186 15.11 14.27 25.09
N TRP A 187 14.62 14.31 23.85
CA TRP A 187 13.70 15.35 23.38
C TRP A 187 12.41 15.41 24.22
N PHE A 188 11.80 14.24 24.49
CA PHE A 188 10.60 14.15 25.31
C PHE A 188 10.86 14.59 26.75
N GLN A 189 11.98 14.18 27.35
CA GLN A 189 12.38 14.62 28.69
C GLN A 189 12.67 16.12 28.75
N GLY A 190 13.19 16.71 27.67
CA GLY A 190 13.39 18.15 27.54
C GLY A 190 12.10 18.95 27.66
N ILE A 191 10.96 18.41 27.21
CA ILE A 191 9.63 19.02 27.40
C ILE A 191 9.29 19.14 28.90
N PHE A 192 9.81 18.24 29.74
CA PHE A 192 9.62 18.24 31.20
C PHE A 192 10.77 18.92 31.96
N GLY A 193 11.68 19.62 31.27
CA GLY A 193 12.75 20.41 31.88
C GLY A 193 14.07 19.67 32.14
N SER A 194 14.35 18.58 31.41
CA SER A 194 15.65 17.90 31.45
C SER A 194 16.64 18.53 30.46
N ASP A 195 17.86 18.84 30.91
CA ASP A 195 18.93 19.48 30.10
C ASP A 195 19.83 18.46 29.38
N GLY A 196 19.24 17.37 28.90
CA GLY A 196 19.96 16.32 28.15
C GLY A 196 20.31 16.74 26.72
N GLY A 197 21.42 16.23 26.19
CA GLY A 197 21.76 16.37 24.77
C GLY A 197 20.74 15.62 23.91
N VAL A 198 20.06 16.34 23.01
CA VAL A 198 19.00 15.78 22.15
C VAL A 198 19.54 15.16 20.86
N LEU A 199 20.80 15.42 20.51
CA LEU A 199 21.42 15.00 19.26
C LEU A 199 22.39 13.83 19.48
N VAL A 200 22.28 12.80 18.65
CA VAL A 200 23.11 11.59 18.71
C VAL A 200 23.55 11.21 17.29
N GLU A 201 24.70 10.54 17.16
CA GLU A 201 25.17 10.04 15.87
C GLU A 201 24.18 8.99 15.26
N PRO A 202 24.07 8.89 13.92
CA PRO A 202 23.16 7.96 13.25
C PRO A 202 23.47 6.48 13.49
N ILE A 203 22.47 5.64 13.22
CA ILE A 203 22.40 4.25 13.68
C ILE A 203 22.28 4.21 15.21
N SER A 204 21.36 5.01 15.74
CA SER A 204 21.00 5.04 17.15
C SER A 204 19.50 4.89 17.31
N PHE A 205 19.09 3.90 18.10
CA PHE A 205 17.69 3.68 18.47
C PHE A 205 17.56 3.90 19.97
N ASP A 206 16.97 5.03 20.36
CA ASP A 206 16.63 5.28 21.75
C ASP A 206 15.41 4.44 22.18
N LEU A 207 15.26 4.26 23.50
CA LEU A 207 14.20 3.44 24.06
C LEU A 207 12.80 3.93 23.64
N MET A 208 12.60 5.25 23.58
CA MET A 208 11.30 5.85 23.22
C MET A 208 11.00 5.59 21.74
N SER A 209 11.98 5.74 20.85
CA SER A 209 11.83 5.40 19.43
C SER A 209 11.43 3.94 19.24
N ILE A 210 12.05 3.00 19.95
CA ILE A 210 11.70 1.56 19.90
C ILE A 210 10.26 1.34 20.37
N VAL A 211 9.90 1.91 21.53
CA VAL A 211 8.55 1.78 22.11
C VAL A 211 7.50 2.35 21.17
N LEU A 212 7.75 3.51 20.56
CA LEU A 212 6.85 4.14 19.60
C LEU A 212 6.70 3.31 18.32
N ILE A 213 7.78 2.74 17.78
CA ILE A 213 7.71 1.84 16.61
C ILE A 213 6.83 0.62 16.93
N ILE A 214 7.04 -0.02 18.09
CA ILE A 214 6.24 -1.16 18.53
C ILE A 214 4.78 -0.75 18.74
N GLY A 215 4.53 0.40 19.35
CA GLY A 215 3.19 0.93 19.60
C GLY A 215 2.43 1.21 18.30
N LEU A 216 3.06 1.91 17.35
CA LEU A 216 2.49 2.18 16.03
C LEU A 216 2.31 0.90 15.20
N GLY A 217 3.24 -0.06 15.29
CA GLY A 217 3.11 -1.36 14.65
C GLY A 217 1.93 -2.16 15.22
N SER A 218 1.76 -2.13 16.54
CA SER A 218 0.60 -2.74 17.21
C SER A 218 -0.69 -2.05 16.81
N LEU A 219 -0.70 -0.72 16.70
CA LEU A 219 -1.85 0.05 16.24
C LEU A 219 -2.25 -0.34 14.81
N LEU A 220 -1.28 -0.48 13.89
CA LEU A 220 -1.52 -0.98 12.53
C LEU A 220 -2.07 -2.41 12.51
N TRP A 221 -1.70 -3.24 13.47
CA TRP A 221 -2.29 -4.57 13.60
C TRP A 221 -3.76 -4.49 14.01
N TYR A 222 -4.12 -3.59 14.90
CA TYR A 222 -5.50 -3.41 15.36
C TYR A 222 -6.42 -2.75 14.32
N THR A 223 -5.88 -2.05 13.31
CA THR A 223 -6.67 -1.55 12.18
C THR A 223 -7.01 -2.64 11.16
N ARG A 224 -6.49 -3.87 11.31
CA ARG A 224 -6.87 -4.97 10.41
C ARG A 224 -8.37 -5.28 10.50
N PRO A 225 -8.98 -5.69 9.38
CA PRO A 225 -10.38 -6.11 9.38
C PRO A 225 -10.55 -7.29 10.33
N MET A 226 -11.70 -7.36 10.98
CA MET A 226 -12.07 -8.55 11.74
C MET A 226 -12.56 -9.60 10.74
N ASP A 227 -11.89 -10.75 10.68
CA ASP A 227 -12.44 -11.89 9.95
C ASP A 227 -13.73 -12.29 10.66
N SER A 228 -14.88 -12.12 10.00
CA SER A 228 -16.11 -12.71 10.48
C SER A 228 -15.96 -14.22 10.38
N LEU A 229 -15.50 -14.86 11.45
CA LEU A 229 -15.83 -16.26 11.66
C LEU A 229 -17.35 -16.30 11.74
N GLU A 230 -17.99 -16.74 10.66
CA GLU A 230 -19.33 -17.31 10.74
C GLU A 230 -19.27 -18.37 11.83
N PHE A 231 -19.73 -18.02 13.03
CA PHE A 231 -20.24 -19.01 13.95
C PHE A 231 -21.54 -19.48 13.29
N SER A 232 -21.42 -20.41 12.34
CA SER A 232 -22.55 -21.19 11.89
C SER A 232 -23.15 -21.80 13.14
N ALA A 233 -24.37 -21.38 13.44
CA ALA A 233 -25.25 -22.11 14.33
C ALA A 233 -25.27 -23.58 13.86
N GLU A 234 -24.52 -24.44 14.54
CA GLU A 234 -24.89 -25.84 14.62
C GLU A 234 -25.89 -25.95 15.76
N GLU A 235 -27.13 -26.15 15.33
CA GLU A 235 -28.25 -26.67 16.09
C GLU A 235 -27.82 -27.84 16.99
N GLU A 236 -28.18 -27.77 18.27
CA GLU A 236 -28.94 -28.81 18.97
C GLU A 236 -29.71 -28.21 20.16
#